data_AF-A0A8H6ZPN0-F1
#
_entry.id   AF-A0A8H6ZPN0-F1
#
_cell.length_a   1.000
_cell.length_b   1.000
_cell.length_c   1.000
_cell.angle_alpha   90.00
_cell.angle_beta   90.00
_cell.angle_gamma   90.00
#
_symmetry.space_group_name_H-M   'P 1'
#
loop_
_entity.id
_entity.type
_entity.pdbx_description
1 polymer ?
#
loop_
_entity_poly.entity_id
_entity_poly.type
_entity_poly.pdbx_seq_one_letter_code
_entity_poly.pdbx_strand_id
1 'polypeptide(L)'
;MALYPYIRAGQSSRHISHTEFDILKASHKFLRDDENSKGLQWNEQLAAKYYDNLYREFAVCDLKHYKTGNFALRWRTESEVLSGAGETSCGNTRCEHHAAPEGSGPRLTTLELPFAYEEHGEVRSALVKVVLCPKCCKKLLWKRQKEKEKQEAEGPSSKSEAGRGDADHERKRRREEEGVEDRRSRQGEKGLSERKKVRRESRP
;
A
#
# COMPACT_ATOMS: atom_id res chain seq x y z
N MET A 1 16.89 66.10 -26.64
CA MET A 1 17.32 65.16 -25.59
C MET A 1 16.24 64.09 -25.41
N ALA A 2 16.51 62.87 -25.88
CA ALA A 2 15.88 61.64 -25.40
C ALA A 2 16.68 60.46 -25.99
N LEU A 3 17.74 60.05 -25.30
CA LEU A 3 18.49 58.83 -25.57
C LEU A 3 18.03 57.79 -24.56
N TYR A 4 17.13 56.88 -24.96
CA TYR A 4 16.88 55.65 -24.21
C TYR A 4 17.31 54.46 -25.07
N PRO A 5 18.34 53.69 -24.66
CA PRO A 5 18.70 52.48 -25.35
C PRO A 5 17.63 51.40 -25.11
N TYR A 6 17.08 50.89 -26.20
CA TYR A 6 16.19 49.72 -26.21
C TYR A 6 17.00 48.48 -25.82
N ILE A 7 16.80 48.00 -24.59
CA ILE A 7 17.39 46.74 -24.12
C ILE A 7 16.71 45.60 -24.87
N ARG A 8 17.43 45.04 -25.84
CA ARG A 8 17.07 43.82 -26.56
C ARG A 8 17.05 42.68 -25.54
N ALA A 9 15.87 42.14 -25.24
CA ALA A 9 15.71 40.99 -24.36
C ALA A 9 16.51 39.81 -24.94
N GLY A 10 17.66 39.54 -24.33
CA GLY A 10 18.42 38.32 -24.57
C GLY A 10 17.55 37.13 -24.19
N GLN A 11 17.48 36.15 -25.10
CA GLN A 11 16.88 34.86 -24.81
C GLN A 11 17.71 34.20 -23.71
N SER A 12 17.28 34.42 -22.46
CA SER A 12 17.80 33.68 -21.31
C SER A 12 17.39 32.23 -21.54
N SER A 13 18.38 31.39 -21.87
CA SER A 13 18.24 29.94 -21.73
C SER A 13 17.63 29.72 -20.35
N ARG A 14 16.40 29.21 -20.30
CA ARG A 14 15.74 28.83 -19.05
C ARG A 14 16.55 27.65 -18.53
N HIS A 15 17.63 27.94 -17.81
CA HIS A 15 18.18 26.99 -16.87
C HIS A 15 17.02 26.66 -15.93
N ILE A 16 16.43 25.48 -16.11
CA ILE A 16 15.54 24.89 -15.12
C ILE A 16 16.46 24.60 -13.94
N SER A 17 16.68 25.62 -13.12
CA SER A 17 17.35 25.47 -11.84
C SER A 17 16.37 24.69 -10.98
N HIS A 18 16.55 23.37 -10.93
CA HIS A 18 15.85 22.53 -9.98
C HIS A 18 16.11 23.08 -8.59
N THR A 19 15.03 23.38 -7.87
CA THR A 19 15.17 23.79 -6.46
C THR A 19 15.61 22.59 -5.64
N GLU A 20 16.21 22.82 -4.46
CA GLU A 20 16.53 21.72 -3.54
C GLU A 20 15.29 20.88 -3.22
N PHE A 21 14.11 21.52 -3.14
CA PHE A 21 12.84 20.84 -2.97
C PHE A 21 12.50 19.90 -4.13
N ASP A 22 12.76 20.29 -5.38
CA ASP A 22 12.53 19.43 -6.55
C ASP A 22 13.47 18.23 -6.54
N ILE A 23 14.73 18.44 -6.15
CA ILE A 23 15.73 17.38 -6.01
C ILE A 23 15.30 16.38 -4.94
N LEU A 24 14.87 16.88 -3.78
CA LEU A 24 14.34 16.04 -2.70
C LEU A 24 13.11 15.25 -3.14
N LYS A 25 12.16 15.90 -3.83
CA LYS A 25 10.96 15.23 -4.31
C LYS A 25 11.28 14.12 -5.31
N ALA A 26 12.30 14.29 -6.14
CA ALA A 26 12.72 13.30 -7.13
C ALA A 26 13.47 12.12 -6.51
N SER A 27 14.30 12.36 -5.49
CA SER A 27 15.14 11.33 -4.85
C SER A 27 14.59 10.81 -3.51
N HIS A 28 13.39 11.25 -3.11
CA HIS A 28 12.76 10.82 -1.86
C HIS A 28 12.41 9.33 -1.90
N LYS A 29 12.78 8.63 -0.83
CA LYS A 29 12.36 7.26 -0.55
C LYS A 29 11.69 7.23 0.82
N PHE A 30 10.57 6.53 0.92
CA PHE A 30 9.81 6.38 2.16
C PHE A 30 10.61 5.65 3.24
N LEU A 31 11.37 4.62 2.87
CA LEU A 31 12.38 3.98 3.69
C LEU A 31 13.71 3.92 2.95
N ARG A 32 14.78 4.37 3.61
CA ARG A 32 16.17 4.21 3.17
C ARG A 32 16.82 3.18 4.08
N ASP A 33 17.42 2.16 3.48
CA ASP A 33 18.26 1.20 4.21
C ASP A 33 19.61 1.85 4.50
N ASP A 34 20.03 1.86 5.76
CA ASP A 34 21.26 2.50 6.23
C ASP A 34 22.52 1.94 5.54
N GLU A 35 22.46 0.70 5.04
CA GLU A 35 23.57 -0.04 4.42
C GLU A 35 23.97 0.52 3.03
N ASN A 36 23.02 1.06 2.26
CA ASN A 36 23.26 1.49 0.88
C ASN A 36 23.75 2.95 0.75
N SER A 37 24.14 3.58 1.86
CA SER A 37 24.44 5.03 1.90
C SER A 37 25.84 5.41 1.41
N LYS A 38 26.75 4.45 1.23
CA LYS A 38 28.15 4.71 0.85
C LYS A 38 28.31 4.71 -0.67
N GLY A 39 28.26 5.90 -1.28
CA GLY A 39 28.51 6.10 -2.72
C GLY A 39 27.35 6.73 -3.51
N LEU A 40 26.32 7.20 -2.81
CA LEU A 40 25.15 7.83 -3.42
C LEU A 40 25.49 9.12 -4.18
N GLN A 41 24.71 9.44 -5.22
CA GLN A 41 24.84 10.70 -5.96
C GLN A 41 24.55 11.89 -5.02
N TRP A 42 25.09 13.09 -5.29
CA TRP A 42 24.86 14.26 -4.42
C TRP A 42 23.37 14.52 -4.09
N ASN A 43 22.48 14.37 -5.08
CA ASN A 43 21.01 14.48 -4.90
C ASN A 43 20.44 13.46 -3.89
N GLU A 44 21.00 12.25 -3.89
CA GLU A 44 20.58 11.18 -3.00
C GLU A 44 21.19 11.34 -1.60
N GLN A 45 22.41 11.91 -1.50
CA GLN A 45 23.02 12.29 -0.22
C GLN A 45 22.24 13.42 0.44
N LEU A 46 21.78 14.40 -0.34
CA LEU A 46 20.92 15.47 0.15
C LEU A 46 19.64 14.88 0.76
N ALA A 47 18.92 14.04 0.01
CA ALA A 47 17.72 13.39 0.52
C ALA A 47 17.98 12.44 1.70
N ALA A 48 19.14 11.77 1.77
CA ALA A 48 19.53 10.98 2.94
C ALA A 48 19.64 11.86 4.19
N LYS A 49 20.36 12.99 4.10
CA LYS A 49 20.49 13.92 5.24
C LYS A 49 19.15 14.46 5.73
N TYR A 50 18.23 14.76 4.80
CA TYR A 50 16.88 15.17 5.19
C TYR A 50 16.12 14.04 5.88
N TYR A 51 16.24 12.81 5.38
CA TYR A 51 15.61 11.62 5.95
C TYR A 51 16.10 11.29 7.37
N ASP A 52 17.38 11.53 7.65
CA ASP A 52 17.99 11.32 8.98
C ASP A 52 17.46 12.32 10.02
N ASN A 53 17.08 13.52 9.57
CA ASN A 53 16.49 14.55 10.44
C ASN A 53 14.99 14.32 10.73
N LEU A 54 14.35 13.33 10.08
CA LEU A 54 12.93 13.05 10.29
C LEU A 54 12.71 12.11 11.48
N TYR A 55 11.94 12.55 12.46
CA TYR A 55 11.46 11.73 13.57
C TYR A 55 10.32 10.80 13.13
N ARG A 56 10.67 9.56 12.75
CA ARG A 56 9.75 8.56 12.16
C ARG A 56 9.52 7.33 13.04
N GLU A 57 9.78 7.44 14.34
CA GLU A 57 9.51 6.33 15.26
C GLU A 57 8.01 6.12 15.46
N PHE A 58 7.28 7.20 15.74
CA PHE A 58 5.83 7.18 16.00
C PHE A 58 5.07 8.00 14.96
N ALA A 59 3.97 7.44 14.47
CA ALA A 59 3.00 8.11 13.62
C ALA A 59 1.74 8.48 14.42
N VAL A 60 0.98 9.42 13.87
CA VAL A 60 -0.36 9.77 14.36
C VAL A 60 -1.41 9.27 13.39
N CYS A 61 -2.61 9.00 13.90
CA CYS A 61 -3.71 8.45 13.14
C CYS A 61 -4.97 9.32 13.21
N ASP A 62 -5.80 9.26 12.17
CA ASP A 62 -7.18 9.77 12.22
C ASP A 62 -8.14 8.58 12.16
N LEU A 63 -8.84 8.35 13.28
CA LEU A 63 -9.82 7.27 13.43
C LEU A 63 -11.26 7.72 13.11
N LYS A 64 -11.49 8.83 12.40
CA LYS A 64 -12.84 9.33 12.07
C LYS A 64 -13.73 8.27 11.41
N HIS A 65 -13.18 7.47 10.49
CA HIS A 65 -13.92 6.49 9.69
C HIS A 65 -13.78 5.04 10.19
N TYR A 66 -13.37 4.84 11.45
CA TYR A 66 -13.09 3.51 12.01
C TYR A 66 -14.24 2.50 11.87
N LYS A 67 -15.50 2.96 11.90
CA LYS A 67 -16.68 2.10 11.70
C LYS A 67 -16.75 1.44 10.32
N THR A 68 -16.15 2.07 9.31
CA THR A 68 -16.03 1.53 7.95
C THR A 68 -14.77 0.67 7.79
N GLY A 69 -13.90 0.61 8.81
CA GLY A 69 -12.58 -0.03 8.75
C GLY A 69 -11.48 0.85 8.20
N ASN A 70 -11.80 2.08 7.79
CA ASN A 70 -10.82 3.00 7.23
C ASN A 70 -10.26 3.92 8.31
N PHE A 71 -8.95 4.13 8.27
CA PHE A 71 -8.23 5.10 9.08
C PHE A 71 -7.06 5.65 8.27
N ALA A 72 -6.60 6.85 8.62
CA ALA A 72 -5.45 7.47 7.99
C ALA A 72 -4.27 7.51 8.97
N LEU A 73 -3.05 7.44 8.42
CA LEU A 73 -1.80 7.60 9.15
C LEU A 73 -1.01 8.74 8.54
N ARG A 74 -0.27 9.46 9.37
CA ARG A 74 0.77 10.39 8.93
C ARG A 74 1.90 10.47 9.96
N TRP A 75 3.08 10.86 9.50
CA TRP A 75 4.15 11.24 10.40
C TRP A 75 3.78 12.48 11.23
N ARG A 76 4.42 12.59 12.39
CA ARG A 76 4.26 13.73 13.28
C ARG A 76 4.85 14.99 12.66
N THR A 77 4.24 16.13 12.94
CA THR A 77 4.84 17.44 12.63
C THR A 77 5.87 17.80 13.69
N GLU A 78 6.76 18.75 13.39
CA GLU A 78 7.75 19.26 14.34
C GLU A 78 7.12 19.69 15.68
N SER A 79 6.00 20.43 15.63
CA SER A 79 5.27 20.85 16.84
C SER A 79 4.75 19.67 17.68
N GLU A 80 4.31 18.58 17.03
CA GLU A 80 3.85 17.38 17.70
C GLU A 80 5.02 16.61 18.33
N VAL A 81 6.17 16.54 17.64
CA VAL A 81 7.38 15.92 18.17
C VAL A 81 7.86 16.70 19.40
N LEU A 82 7.96 18.02 19.32
CA LEU A 82 8.40 18.87 20.43
C LEU A 82 7.46 18.82 21.64
N SER A 83 6.16 18.65 21.43
CA SER A 83 5.18 18.51 22.52
C SER A 83 5.04 17.09 23.06
N GLY A 84 5.67 16.08 22.42
CA GLY A 84 5.48 14.66 22.76
C GLY A 84 4.14 14.08 22.28
N ALA A 85 3.37 14.82 21.49
CA ALA A 85 2.07 14.37 21.02
C ALA A 85 2.21 13.10 20.17
N GLY A 86 1.39 12.09 20.46
CA GLY A 86 1.42 10.79 19.80
C GLY A 86 2.54 9.84 20.24
N GLU A 87 3.33 10.23 21.25
CA GLU A 87 4.33 9.39 21.92
C GLU A 87 4.02 9.27 23.42
N THR A 88 3.98 10.41 24.12
CA THR A 88 3.56 10.50 25.53
C THR A 88 2.06 10.75 25.67
N SER A 89 1.37 10.97 24.54
CA SER A 89 -0.06 11.21 24.44
C SER A 89 -0.72 10.27 23.42
N CYS A 90 -2.05 10.30 23.33
CA CYS A 90 -2.76 9.47 22.35
C CYS A 90 -2.51 9.99 20.92
N GLY A 91 -2.03 9.13 20.03
CA GLY A 91 -1.75 9.44 18.62
C GLY A 91 -2.97 9.63 17.73
N ASN A 92 -4.20 9.46 18.23
CA ASN A 92 -5.38 9.78 17.45
C ASN A 92 -5.66 11.30 17.50
N THR A 93 -5.55 12.00 16.37
CA THR A 93 -5.67 13.47 16.30
C THR A 93 -7.05 13.99 16.73
N ARG A 94 -8.06 13.13 16.75
CA ARG A 94 -9.44 13.43 17.17
C ARG A 94 -9.71 13.07 18.63
N CYS A 95 -8.71 12.63 19.39
CA CYS A 95 -8.86 12.25 20.78
C CYS A 95 -8.64 13.46 21.70
N GLU A 96 -9.45 13.57 22.75
CA GLU A 96 -9.29 14.58 23.82
C GLU A 96 -7.90 14.50 24.49
N HIS A 97 -7.31 13.30 24.54
CA HIS A 97 -5.98 13.07 25.13
C HIS A 97 -4.82 13.23 24.14
N HIS A 98 -5.04 13.80 22.95
CA HIS A 98 -3.99 14.00 21.97
C HIS A 98 -3.05 15.16 22.36
N ALA A 99 -3.63 16.26 22.83
CA ALA A 99 -2.90 17.43 23.32
C ALA A 99 -2.81 17.48 24.85
N ALA A 100 -3.09 16.36 25.52
CA ALA A 100 -3.01 16.30 26.97
C ALA A 100 -1.54 16.32 27.43
N PRO A 101 -1.21 17.06 28.51
CA PRO A 101 0.14 17.08 29.05
C PRO A 101 0.52 15.70 29.59
N GLU A 102 1.82 15.42 29.58
CA GLU A 102 2.39 14.17 30.04
C GLU A 102 1.90 13.79 31.45
N GLY A 103 1.57 12.51 31.65
CA GLY A 103 1.10 12.00 32.95
C GLY A 103 -0.37 12.28 33.30
N SER A 104 -1.08 13.14 32.57
CA SER A 104 -2.51 13.41 32.78
C SER A 104 -3.44 12.47 32.00
N GLY A 105 -2.89 11.66 31.11
CA GLY A 105 -3.61 10.79 30.19
C GLY A 105 -3.91 9.39 30.75
N PRO A 106 -4.85 8.66 30.11
CA PRO A 106 -5.05 7.24 30.38
C PRO A 106 -3.80 6.42 29.99
N ARG A 107 -3.70 5.19 30.50
CA ARG A 107 -2.64 4.24 30.11
C ARG A 107 -2.59 4.09 28.58
N LEU A 108 -1.43 4.33 28.01
CA LEU A 108 -1.20 4.26 26.57
C LEU A 108 -0.70 2.87 26.17
N THR A 109 -0.90 2.51 24.90
CA THR A 109 -0.44 1.26 24.32
C THR A 109 0.18 1.54 22.97
N THR A 110 1.42 1.08 22.78
CA THR A 110 2.11 1.13 21.50
C THR A 110 1.68 -0.06 20.65
N LEU A 111 1.24 0.20 19.42
CA LEU A 111 0.81 -0.79 18.45
C LEU A 111 1.60 -0.60 17.15
N GLU A 112 1.94 -1.72 16.51
CA GLU A 112 2.54 -1.74 15.19
C GLU A 112 1.47 -2.05 14.15
N LEU A 113 1.37 -1.19 13.13
CA LEU A 113 0.38 -1.30 12.08
C LEU A 113 1.05 -1.61 10.74
N PRO A 114 0.59 -2.64 10.01
CA PRO A 114 1.05 -2.89 8.66
C PRO A 114 0.56 -1.78 7.74
N PHE A 115 1.48 -1.11 7.08
CA PHE A 115 1.24 -0.06 6.11
C PHE A 115 1.80 -0.48 4.76
N ALA A 116 0.91 -0.72 3.80
CA ALA A 116 1.29 -0.97 2.41
C ALA A 116 1.37 0.35 1.65
N TYR A 117 2.43 0.54 0.87
CA TYR A 117 2.66 1.72 0.05
C TYR A 117 3.26 1.33 -1.31
N GLU A 118 3.09 2.18 -2.31
CA GLU A 118 3.72 2.00 -3.61
C GLU A 118 4.90 2.98 -3.72
N GLU A 119 6.07 2.48 -4.08
CA GLU A 119 7.26 3.29 -4.33
C GLU A 119 7.90 2.84 -5.64
N HIS A 120 8.09 3.78 -6.56
CA HIS A 120 8.66 3.52 -7.89
C HIS A 120 7.96 2.36 -8.67
N GLY A 121 6.65 2.18 -8.47
CA GLY A 121 5.86 1.12 -9.12
C GLY A 121 5.92 -0.24 -8.43
N GLU A 122 6.61 -0.36 -7.30
CA GLU A 122 6.66 -1.56 -6.48
C GLU A 122 5.80 -1.40 -5.23
N VAL A 123 4.97 -2.41 -4.95
CA VAL A 123 4.22 -2.46 -3.69
C VAL A 123 5.15 -2.93 -2.58
N ARG A 124 5.30 -2.11 -1.55
CA ARG A 124 6.10 -2.37 -0.35
C ARG A 124 5.22 -2.33 0.88
N SER A 125 5.72 -2.90 1.97
CA SER A 125 5.05 -2.88 3.27
C SER A 125 6.02 -2.50 4.38
N ALA A 126 5.56 -1.68 5.32
CA ALA A 126 6.30 -1.29 6.51
C ALA A 126 5.42 -1.45 7.76
N LEU A 127 6.05 -1.68 8.91
CA LEU A 127 5.38 -1.61 10.21
C LEU A 127 5.55 -0.21 10.78
N VAL A 128 4.44 0.46 11.05
CA VAL A 128 4.41 1.82 11.60
C VAL A 128 3.93 1.75 13.04
N LYS A 129 4.69 2.34 13.97
CA LYS A 129 4.30 2.39 15.38
C LYS A 129 3.35 3.55 15.64
N VAL A 130 2.30 3.30 16.41
CA VAL A 130 1.37 4.32 16.91
C VAL A 130 1.10 4.09 18.38
N VAL A 131 0.99 5.17 19.16
CA VAL A 131 0.64 5.10 20.58
C VAL A 131 -0.82 5.49 20.74
N LEU A 132 -1.64 4.67 21.40
CA LEU A 132 -3.08 4.93 21.53
C LEU A 132 -3.58 4.67 22.95
N CYS A 133 -4.61 5.44 23.35
CA CYS A 133 -5.34 5.17 24.59
C CYS A 133 -6.31 3.98 24.41
N PRO A 134 -6.84 3.38 25.50
CA PRO A 134 -7.64 2.16 25.42
C PRO A 134 -8.93 2.33 24.62
N LYS A 135 -9.51 3.54 24.64
CA LYS A 135 -10.68 3.90 23.82
C LYS A 135 -10.33 3.87 22.32
N CYS A 136 -9.17 4.40 21.93
CA CYS A 136 -8.76 4.46 20.54
C CYS A 136 -8.25 3.10 20.02
N CYS A 137 -7.60 2.28 20.87
CA CYS A 137 -7.26 0.91 20.52
C CYS A 137 -8.50 0.08 20.13
N LYS A 138 -9.60 0.21 20.89
CA LYS A 138 -10.88 -0.43 20.57
C LYS A 138 -11.47 0.07 19.25
N LYS A 139 -11.36 1.36 18.94
CA LYS A 139 -11.81 1.93 17.65
C LYS A 139 -10.99 1.36 16.49
N LEU A 140 -9.67 1.27 16.66
CA LEU A 140 -8.77 0.74 15.63
C LEU A 140 -9.11 -0.73 15.30
N LEU A 141 -9.38 -1.55 16.33
CA LEU A 141 -9.68 -2.98 16.17
C LEU A 141 -11.17 -3.27 15.91
N TRP A 142 -12.01 -2.23 15.83
CA TRP A 142 -13.48 -2.35 15.74
C TRP A 142 -13.95 -3.31 14.65
N LYS A 143 -13.42 -3.16 13.43
CA LYS A 143 -13.81 -3.99 12.28
C LYS A 143 -13.43 -5.46 12.49
N ARG A 144 -12.19 -5.72 12.91
CA ARG A 144 -11.69 -7.09 13.17
C ARG A 144 -12.49 -7.78 14.27
N GLN A 145 -12.85 -7.04 15.31
CA GLN A 145 -13.66 -7.57 16.39
C GLN A 145 -15.09 -7.88 15.94
N LYS A 146 -15.72 -6.97 15.18
CA LYS A 146 -17.07 -7.18 14.64
C LYS A 146 -17.15 -8.35 13.65
N GLU A 147 -16.12 -8.53 12.82
CA GLU A 147 -16.02 -9.69 11.92
C GLU A 147 -15.88 -11.00 12.69
N LYS A 148 -15.08 -11.00 13.77
CA LYS A 148 -14.93 -12.16 14.65
C LYS A 148 -16.25 -12.53 15.36
N GLU A 149 -16.93 -11.54 15.94
CA GLU A 149 -18.24 -11.74 16.59
C GLU A 149 -19.27 -12.30 15.61
N LYS A 150 -19.28 -11.83 14.36
CA LYS A 150 -20.15 -12.36 13.31
C LYS A 150 -19.82 -13.82 12.98
N GLN A 151 -18.55 -14.16 12.86
CA GLN A 151 -18.11 -15.55 12.60
C GLN A 151 -18.45 -16.51 13.75
N GLU A 152 -18.35 -16.04 15.00
CA GLU A 152 -18.71 -16.83 16.18
C GLU A 152 -20.24 -17.00 16.31
N ALA A 153 -21.01 -15.97 15.97
CA ALA A 153 -22.47 -16.05 15.94
C ALA A 153 -23.01 -16.96 14.82
N GLU A 154 -22.28 -17.11 13.71
CA GLU A 154 -22.66 -17.96 12.57
C GLU A 154 -22.36 -19.46 12.78
N GLY A 155 -21.64 -19.84 13.85
CA GLY A 155 -21.44 -21.22 14.32
C GLY A 155 -20.82 -22.22 13.31
N PRO A 156 -20.29 -23.37 13.77
CA PRO A 156 -19.77 -24.41 12.86
C PRO A 156 -20.85 -25.11 12.03
N SER A 157 -22.14 -24.87 12.29
CA SER A 157 -23.28 -25.52 11.64
C SER A 157 -23.51 -25.10 10.18
N SER A 158 -22.87 -24.03 9.70
CA SER A 158 -22.98 -23.53 8.33
C SER A 158 -21.75 -23.88 7.46
N LYS A 159 -20.70 -24.50 8.03
CA LYS A 159 -19.51 -24.93 7.28
C LYS A 159 -19.68 -26.25 6.50
N SER A 160 -20.80 -26.97 6.65
CA SER A 160 -21.10 -28.15 5.83
C SER A 160 -21.62 -27.82 4.42
N GLU A 161 -21.94 -26.55 4.13
CA GLU A 161 -22.43 -26.14 2.81
C GLU A 161 -21.43 -25.24 2.05
N ALA A 162 -20.55 -24.50 2.73
CA ALA A 162 -19.51 -23.71 2.06
C ALA A 162 -18.33 -24.55 1.51
N GLY A 163 -18.14 -25.77 2.02
CA GLY A 163 -17.18 -26.75 1.46
C GLY A 163 -17.72 -27.58 0.30
N ARG A 164 -19.02 -27.47 -0.03
CA ARG A 164 -19.62 -28.18 -1.17
C ARG A 164 -19.54 -27.37 -2.47
N GLY A 165 -19.47 -26.04 -2.41
CA GLY A 165 -19.35 -25.19 -3.60
C GLY A 165 -17.97 -25.25 -4.26
N ASP A 166 -16.90 -25.34 -3.48
CA ASP A 166 -15.53 -25.43 -4.00
C ASP A 166 -15.23 -26.83 -4.57
N ALA A 167 -15.67 -27.88 -3.87
CA ALA A 167 -15.56 -29.26 -4.36
C ALA A 167 -16.45 -29.53 -5.59
N ASP A 168 -17.65 -28.95 -5.70
CA ASP A 168 -18.50 -29.07 -6.91
C ASP A 168 -17.90 -28.30 -8.09
N HIS A 169 -17.33 -27.12 -7.86
CA HIS A 169 -16.66 -26.35 -8.91
C HIS A 169 -15.36 -27.02 -9.39
N GLU A 170 -14.57 -27.62 -8.49
CA GLU A 170 -13.38 -28.40 -8.87
C GLU A 170 -13.75 -29.71 -9.59
N ARG A 171 -14.81 -30.40 -9.15
CA ARG A 171 -15.30 -31.62 -9.81
C ARG A 171 -15.96 -31.33 -11.16
N LYS A 172 -16.62 -30.18 -11.32
CA LYS A 172 -17.14 -29.70 -12.62
C LYS A 172 -16.01 -29.30 -13.57
N ARG A 173 -14.96 -28.60 -13.08
CA ARG A 173 -13.77 -28.29 -13.87
C ARG A 173 -13.02 -29.54 -14.33
N ARG A 174 -12.81 -30.53 -13.45
CA ARG A 174 -12.22 -31.83 -13.83
C ARG A 174 -13.05 -32.57 -14.88
N ARG A 175 -14.39 -32.55 -14.77
CA ARG A 175 -15.29 -33.20 -15.74
C ARG A 175 -15.35 -32.46 -17.08
N GLU A 176 -15.15 -31.15 -17.08
CA GLU A 176 -15.02 -30.34 -18.29
C GLU A 176 -13.65 -30.55 -18.96
N GLU A 177 -12.56 -30.69 -18.21
CA GLU A 177 -11.23 -31.02 -18.74
C GLU A 177 -11.17 -32.43 -19.36
N GLU A 178 -11.70 -33.47 -18.68
CA GLU A 178 -11.80 -34.83 -19.24
C GLU A 178 -12.73 -34.89 -20.48
N GLY A 179 -13.80 -34.07 -20.50
CA GLY A 179 -14.71 -33.98 -21.65
C GLY A 179 -14.13 -33.23 -22.86
N VAL A 180 -13.15 -32.35 -22.65
CA VAL A 180 -12.45 -31.62 -23.72
C VAL A 180 -11.36 -32.50 -24.34
N GLU A 181 -10.69 -33.36 -23.58
CA GLU A 181 -9.75 -34.36 -24.12
C GLU A 181 -10.44 -35.41 -25.01
N ASP A 182 -11.61 -35.94 -24.60
CA ASP A 182 -12.39 -36.90 -25.41
C ASP A 182 -13.00 -36.28 -26.68
N ARG A 183 -13.27 -34.97 -26.68
CA ARG A 183 -13.71 -34.24 -27.89
C ARG A 183 -12.56 -33.91 -28.84
N ARG A 184 -11.35 -33.66 -28.33
CA ARG A 184 -10.14 -33.45 -29.15
C ARG A 184 -9.65 -34.75 -29.79
N SER A 185 -9.72 -35.88 -29.10
CA SER A 185 -9.38 -37.19 -29.68
C SER A 185 -10.33 -37.57 -30.83
N ARG A 186 -11.65 -37.36 -30.68
CA ARG A 186 -12.65 -37.62 -31.73
C ARG A 186 -12.57 -36.68 -32.96
N GLN A 187 -12.09 -35.44 -32.79
CA GLN A 187 -11.85 -34.54 -33.94
C GLN A 187 -10.52 -34.86 -34.66
N GLY A 188 -9.53 -35.41 -33.96
CA GLY A 188 -8.27 -35.88 -34.55
C GLY A 188 -8.45 -37.04 -35.54
N GLU A 189 -9.35 -37.98 -35.24
CA GLU A 189 -9.60 -39.14 -36.12
C GLU A 189 -10.36 -38.78 -37.41
N LYS A 190 -11.28 -37.81 -37.37
CA LYS A 190 -11.98 -37.34 -38.58
C LYS A 190 -11.07 -36.53 -39.52
N GLY A 191 -10.12 -35.76 -38.97
CA GLY A 191 -9.15 -35.00 -39.77
C GLY A 191 -8.14 -35.86 -40.54
N LEU A 192 -7.78 -37.05 -40.03
CA LEU A 192 -6.89 -37.99 -40.73
C LEU A 192 -7.58 -38.76 -41.87
N SER A 193 -8.89 -38.98 -41.77
CA SER A 193 -9.71 -39.60 -42.83
C SER A 193 -9.84 -38.67 -44.06
N GLU A 194 -10.08 -37.37 -43.84
CA GLU A 194 -10.28 -36.42 -44.93
C GLU A 194 -8.97 -36.11 -45.67
N ARG A 195 -7.85 -36.02 -44.96
CA ARG A 195 -6.50 -35.80 -45.54
C ARG A 195 -5.98 -36.98 -46.37
N LYS A 196 -6.48 -38.20 -46.11
CA LYS A 196 -6.19 -39.39 -46.95
C LYS A 196 -7.02 -39.44 -48.23
N LYS A 197 -8.20 -38.80 -48.26
CA LYS A 197 -9.07 -38.76 -49.44
C LYS A 197 -8.57 -37.75 -50.47
N VAL A 198 -8.20 -36.55 -50.04
CA VAL A 198 -7.68 -35.48 -50.92
C VAL A 198 -6.33 -35.84 -51.56
N ARG A 199 -5.44 -36.54 -50.84
CA ARG A 199 -4.14 -36.97 -51.39
C ARG A 199 -4.25 -38.09 -52.43
N ARG A 200 -5.42 -38.72 -52.59
CA ARG A 200 -5.67 -39.76 -53.60
C ARG A 200 -6.23 -39.20 -54.92
N GLU A 201 -6.74 -37.97 -54.92
CA GLU A 201 -7.32 -37.27 -56.10
C GLU A 201 -6.39 -36.22 -56.73
N SER A 202 -5.20 -35.97 -56.17
CA SER A 202 -4.22 -34.99 -56.71
C SER A 202 -2.93 -35.63 -57.21
N ARG A 203 -2.99 -36.88 -57.67
CA ARG A 203 -1.85 -37.57 -58.28
C ARG A 203 -2.12 -37.75 -59.79
N PRO A 204 -1.53 -36.93 -60.67
CA PRO A 204 -1.36 -37.31 -62.07
C PRO A 204 -0.34 -38.46 -62.20
#